data_AF-A0A346IMU8-F1
#
_entry.id   AF-A0A346IMU8-F1
#
_cell.length_a   1.000
_cell.length_b   1.000
_cell.length_c   1.000
_cell.angle_alpha   90.00
_cell.angle_beta   90.00
_cell.angle_gamma   90.00
#
_symmetry.space_group_name_H-M   'P 1'
#
loop_
_entity.id
_entity.type
_entity.pdbx_description
1 polymer ?
#
loop_
_entity_poly.entity_id
_entity_poly.type
_entity_poly.pdbx_seq_one_letter_code
_entity_poly.pdbx_strand_id
1 'polypeptide(L)'
;SLQLLYLMDEVNDPFLTIKAIGHQWYWSYEYTDYNDLEFDSYMVPTSDVSFGNPRLLEVDNRLILPMQNPIRVLVSSADVLHSWAVPSLGVKMDAVPGRLNQTTFFAARTGLFYGQCS
;
A
#
# COMPACT_ATOMS: atom_id res chain seq x y z
N SER A 1 12.40 -11.77 19.36
CA SER A 1 10.97 -11.62 19.03
C SER A 1 10.45 -10.28 19.52
N LEU A 2 10.36 -10.02 20.83
CA LEU A 2 9.82 -8.77 21.38
C LEU A 2 10.57 -7.50 20.93
N GLN A 3 11.90 -7.52 20.86
CA GLN A 3 12.69 -6.35 20.45
C GLN A 3 12.28 -5.84 19.05
N LEU A 4 12.09 -6.74 18.08
CA LEU A 4 11.69 -6.35 16.73
C LEU A 4 10.27 -5.79 16.70
N LEU A 5 9.36 -6.36 17.50
CA LEU A 5 7.99 -5.85 17.62
C LEU A 5 7.98 -4.37 18.05
N TYR A 6 8.71 -4.05 19.12
CA TYR A 6 8.79 -2.66 19.59
C TYR A 6 9.49 -1.73 18.58
N LEU A 7 10.55 -2.20 17.91
CA LEU A 7 11.22 -1.41 16.87
C LEU A 7 10.32 -1.13 15.66
N MET A 8 9.40 -2.03 15.32
CA MET A 8 8.45 -1.84 14.21
C MET A 8 7.26 -0.95 14.60
N ASP A 9 6.88 -0.95 15.87
CA ASP A 9 5.77 -0.13 16.39
C ASP A 9 6.19 1.32 16.70
N GLU A 10 7.49 1.57 16.82
CA GLU A 10 8.04 2.90 17.05
C GLU A 10 7.91 3.79 15.80
N VAL A 11 6.75 4.46 15.68
CA VAL A 11 6.45 5.37 14.58
C VAL A 11 7.00 6.75 14.89
N ASN A 12 8.21 7.06 14.43
CA ASN A 12 8.79 8.39 14.55
C ASN A 12 8.73 9.12 13.21
N ASP A 13 8.01 10.25 13.19
CA ASP A 13 8.03 11.32 12.18
C ASP A 13 8.05 10.85 10.70
N PRO A 14 6.92 10.42 10.13
CA PRO A 14 6.87 10.01 8.73
C PRO A 14 7.05 11.22 7.80
N PHE A 15 7.77 11.01 6.70
CA PHE A 15 7.95 12.02 5.66
C PHE A 15 6.68 12.25 4.84
N LEU A 16 5.90 11.18 4.63
CA LEU A 16 4.67 11.19 3.86
C LEU A 16 3.67 10.21 4.49
N THR A 17 2.42 10.65 4.60
CA THR A 17 1.27 9.82 4.94
C THR A 17 0.39 9.62 3.71
N ILE A 18 0.01 8.37 3.47
CA ILE A 18 -0.98 8.00 2.45
C ILE A 18 -2.12 7.19 3.07
N LYS A 19 -3.31 7.26 2.50
CA LYS A 19 -4.38 6.31 2.77
C LYS A 19 -4.46 5.25 1.66
N ALA A 20 -4.66 4.01 2.06
CA ALA A 20 -4.99 2.89 1.18
C ALA A 20 -6.37 2.33 1.59
N ILE A 21 -7.35 2.44 0.69
CA ILE A 21 -8.72 2.03 0.94
C ILE A 21 -9.05 0.84 0.06
N GLY A 22 -9.43 -0.28 0.68
CA GLY A 22 -9.81 -1.51 -0.02
C GLY A 22 -11.28 -1.51 -0.44
N HIS A 23 -11.52 -1.92 -1.68
CA HIS A 23 -12.84 -2.10 -2.29
C HIS A 23 -12.94 -3.46 -2.99
N GLN A 24 -14.15 -3.96 -3.22
CA GLN A 24 -14.39 -5.06 -4.14
C GLN A 24 -14.27 -4.55 -5.59
N TRP A 25 -13.23 -4.82 -6.40
CA TRP A 25 -11.96 -5.54 -6.23
C TRP A 25 -10.82 -4.64 -6.73
N TYR A 26 -10.53 -3.58 -5.98
CA TYR A 26 -9.51 -2.59 -6.31
C TYR A 26 -9.06 -1.86 -5.04
N TRP A 27 -8.02 -1.06 -5.17
CA TRP A 27 -7.54 -0.17 -4.11
C TRP A 27 -7.66 1.27 -4.56
N SER A 28 -8.09 2.15 -3.67
CA SER A 28 -7.99 3.59 -3.84
C SER A 28 -6.86 4.11 -2.96
N TYR A 29 -6.08 5.06 -3.48
CA TYR A 29 -4.97 5.66 -2.77
C TYR A 29 -5.14 7.17 -2.68
N GLU A 30 -4.95 7.72 -1.48
CA GLU A 30 -5.05 9.17 -1.25
C GLU A 30 -3.74 9.72 -0.66
N TYR A 31 -3.25 10.80 -1.26
CA TYR A 31 -2.09 11.58 -0.79
C TYR A 31 -2.59 12.85 -0.10
N THR A 32 -2.75 12.78 1.22
CA THR A 32 -3.34 13.87 2.01
C THR A 32 -2.40 15.04 2.27
N ASP A 33 -1.09 14.85 2.15
CA ASP A 33 -0.13 15.83 2.65
C ASP A 33 0.16 16.98 1.66
N TYR A 34 -0.17 16.82 0.38
CA TYR A 34 0.31 17.76 -0.64
C TYR A 34 -0.78 18.33 -1.57
N ASN A 35 -1.81 17.58 -2.00
CA ASN A 35 -2.73 18.06 -3.05
C ASN A 35 -4.12 17.40 -3.09
N ASP A 36 -4.57 16.72 -2.03
CA ASP A 36 -5.81 15.90 -2.07
C ASP A 36 -5.87 15.01 -3.32
N LEU A 37 -4.73 14.43 -3.69
CA LEU A 37 -4.63 13.55 -4.85
C LEU A 37 -5.19 12.18 -4.49
N GLU A 38 -6.19 11.74 -5.24
CA GLU A 38 -6.84 10.44 -5.11
C GLU A 38 -6.89 9.74 -6.47
N PHE A 39 -6.68 8.42 -6.48
CA PHE A 39 -6.92 7.58 -7.65
C PHE A 39 -7.22 6.13 -7.29
N ASP A 40 -7.88 5.44 -8.20
CA ASP A 40 -8.14 4.01 -8.13
C ASP A 40 -7.07 3.22 -8.87
N SER A 41 -6.75 2.04 -8.34
CA SER A 41 -5.77 1.09 -8.87
C SER A 41 -6.44 -0.26 -9.11
N TYR A 42 -6.74 -0.55 -10.37
CA TYR A 42 -7.32 -1.80 -10.85
C TYR A 42 -6.25 -2.72 -11.42
N MET A 43 -6.45 -4.04 -11.26
CA MET A 43 -5.63 -5.03 -11.93
C MET A 43 -5.83 -4.96 -13.44
N VAL A 44 -4.74 -4.90 -14.21
CA VAL A 44 -4.80 -4.94 -15.66
C VAL A 44 -5.30 -6.31 -16.12
N PRO A 45 -6.34 -6.40 -16.97
CA PRO A 45 -6.80 -7.67 -17.53
C PRO A 45 -5.67 -8.40 -18.24
N THR A 46 -5.64 -9.73 -18.13
CA THR A 46 -4.55 -10.55 -18.72
C THR A 46 -4.36 -10.34 -20.23
N SER A 47 -5.43 -10.00 -20.96
CA SER A 47 -5.37 -9.68 -22.40
C SER A 47 -4.61 -8.41 -22.72
N ASP A 48 -4.54 -7.48 -21.76
CA ASP A 48 -4.05 -6.11 -21.95
C ASP A 48 -2.68 -5.90 -21.28
N VAL A 49 -2.15 -6.93 -20.61
CA VAL A 49 -0.82 -6.90 -19.99
C VAL A 49 0.25 -6.81 -21.09
N SER A 50 1.05 -5.75 -21.02
CA SER A 50 2.18 -5.55 -21.94
C SER A 50 3.25 -6.63 -21.79
N PHE A 51 3.93 -6.96 -22.90
CA PHE A 51 5.00 -7.96 -22.91
C PHE A 51 6.08 -7.63 -21.87
N GLY A 52 6.40 -8.61 -21.03
CA GLY A 52 7.39 -8.48 -19.95
C GLY A 52 6.80 -8.11 -18.58
N ASN A 53 5.56 -7.63 -18.51
CA ASN A 53 4.89 -7.36 -17.22
C ASN A 53 4.26 -8.64 -16.64
N PRO A 54 4.20 -8.76 -15.30
CA PRO A 54 3.65 -9.93 -14.64
C PRO A 54 2.12 -9.97 -14.71
N ARG A 55 1.58 -11.11 -15.15
CA ARG A 55 0.14 -11.41 -15.09
C ARG A 55 -0.34 -11.45 -13.62
N LEU A 56 -1.53 -10.90 -13.36
CA LEU A 56 -2.18 -10.84 -12.03
C LEU A 56 -1.49 -9.96 -10.98
N LEU A 57 -0.46 -9.20 -11.35
CA LEU A 57 0.25 -8.28 -10.45
C LEU A 57 0.28 -6.86 -10.98
N GLU A 58 0.21 -6.67 -12.30
CA GLU A 58 0.20 -5.35 -12.90
C GLU A 58 -1.13 -4.61 -12.64
N VAL A 59 -1.02 -3.31 -12.37
CA VAL A 59 -2.15 -2.40 -12.15
C VAL A 59 -2.09 -1.24 -13.13
N ASP A 60 -3.24 -0.60 -13.38
CA ASP A 60 -3.34 0.57 -14.26
C ASP A 60 -2.66 1.81 -13.66
N ASN A 61 -2.89 2.07 -12.37
CA ASN A 61 -2.30 3.19 -11.63
C ASN A 61 -1.46 2.66 -10.46
N ARG A 62 -0.15 2.90 -10.52
CA ARG A 62 0.78 2.47 -9.46
C ARG A 62 0.85 3.53 -8.36
N LEU A 63 0.85 3.09 -7.10
CA LEU A 63 1.21 3.93 -5.97
C LEU A 63 2.71 4.31 -6.03
N ILE A 64 2.99 5.60 -6.26
CA ILE A 64 4.36 6.12 -6.38
C ILE A 64 4.78 6.77 -5.06
N LEU A 65 5.90 6.34 -4.51
CA LEU A 65 6.40 6.82 -3.21
C LEU A 65 7.90 7.15 -3.28
N PRO A 66 8.37 8.13 -2.50
CA PRO A 66 9.79 8.45 -2.44
C PRO A 66 10.56 7.32 -1.73
N MET A 67 11.70 6.91 -2.30
CA MET A 67 12.63 6.01 -1.63
C MET A 67 13.36 6.73 -0.48
N GLN A 68 13.98 5.97 0.41
CA GLN A 68 14.81 6.46 1.52
C GLN A 68 14.11 7.43 2.47
N ASN A 69 12.79 7.37 2.54
CA ASN A 69 11.97 8.15 3.45
C ASN A 69 11.01 7.22 4.20
N PRO A 70 10.77 7.43 5.51
CA PRO A 70 9.76 6.67 6.25
C PRO A 70 8.37 7.07 5.75
N ILE A 71 7.60 6.08 5.29
CA ILE A 71 6.24 6.28 4.80
C ILE A 71 5.27 5.70 5.82
N ARG A 72 4.23 6.47 6.18
CA ARG A 72 3.09 6.00 6.95
C ARG A 72 1.94 5.66 5.99
N VAL A 73 1.38 4.47 6.13
CA VAL A 73 0.17 4.06 5.42
C VAL A 73 -0.96 3.88 6.41
N LEU A 74 -2.05 4.58 6.15
CA LEU A 74 -3.32 4.41 6.85
C LEU A 74 -4.20 3.48 6.01
N VAL A 75 -4.58 2.34 6.55
CA VAL A 75 -5.28 1.28 5.82
C VAL A 75 -6.70 1.12 6.35
N SER A 76 -7.69 1.13 5.46
CA SER A 76 -9.09 0.90 5.78
C SER A 76 -9.83 0.24 4.60
N SER A 77 -11.13 0.00 4.74
CA SER A 77 -11.98 -0.46 3.63
C SER A 77 -13.30 0.30 3.61
N ALA A 78 -13.87 0.45 2.42
CA ALA A 78 -15.20 1.01 2.21
C ALA A 78 -16.32 -0.06 2.24
N ASP A 79 -16.01 -1.36 2.20
CA ASP A 79 -17.00 -2.42 2.06
C ASP A 79 -16.80 -3.62 2.99
N VAL A 80 -15.95 -4.58 2.64
CA VAL A 80 -15.70 -5.84 3.33
C VAL A 80 -14.26 -5.88 3.85
N LEU A 81 -13.86 -7.00 4.46
CA LEU A 81 -12.47 -7.16 4.87
C LEU A 81 -11.56 -7.35 3.65
N HIS A 82 -10.46 -6.62 3.63
CA HIS A 82 -9.32 -6.82 2.74
C HIS A 82 -8.03 -6.82 3.57
N SER A 83 -6.89 -7.07 2.95
CA SER A 83 -5.59 -6.85 3.60
C SER A 83 -4.59 -6.26 2.62
N TRP A 84 -4.03 -5.11 2.97
CA TRP A 84 -3.02 -4.43 2.18
C TRP A 84 -1.65 -5.01 2.51
N ALA A 85 -1.04 -5.73 1.58
CA ALA A 85 0.21 -6.45 1.81
C ALA A 85 1.22 -6.23 0.68
N VAL A 86 2.47 -5.90 1.07
CA VAL A 86 3.63 -5.80 0.16
C VAL A 86 4.77 -6.58 0.81
N PRO A 87 4.90 -7.90 0.53
CA PRO A 87 5.80 -8.79 1.28
C PRO A 87 7.28 -8.37 1.23
N SER A 88 7.72 -7.80 0.11
CA SER A 88 9.10 -7.33 -0.08
C SER A 88 9.46 -6.11 0.79
N LEU A 89 8.46 -5.40 1.31
CA LEU A 89 8.60 -4.32 2.29
C LEU A 89 8.30 -4.79 3.72
N GLY A 90 7.95 -6.07 3.91
CA GLY A 90 7.63 -6.63 5.23
C GLY A 90 6.32 -6.12 5.83
N VAL A 91 5.41 -5.59 5.01
CA VAL A 91 4.14 -5.03 5.47
C VAL A 91 2.95 -5.90 5.08
N LYS A 92 2.06 -6.12 6.05
CA LYS A 92 0.71 -6.64 5.87
C LYS A 92 -0.17 -5.98 6.92
N MET A 93 -1.25 -5.34 6.50
CA MET A 93 -2.20 -4.70 7.40
C MET A 93 -3.63 -4.88 6.90
N ASP A 94 -4.50 -5.35 7.79
CA ASP A 94 -5.90 -5.56 7.45
C ASP A 94 -6.63 -4.23 7.22
N ALA A 95 -7.40 -4.18 6.14
CA ALA A 95 -8.31 -3.12 5.78
C ALA A 95 -9.70 -3.49 6.31
N VAL A 96 -10.12 -2.81 7.37
CA VAL A 96 -11.35 -3.11 8.11
C VAL A 96 -12.32 -1.93 8.00
N PRO A 97 -13.56 -2.14 7.53
CA PRO A 97 -14.56 -1.08 7.47
C PRO A 97 -14.79 -0.41 8.82
N GLY A 98 -14.75 0.92 8.85
CA GLY A 98 -14.94 1.72 10.08
C GLY A 98 -13.74 1.74 11.03
N ARG A 99 -12.58 1.15 10.65
CA ARG A 99 -11.33 1.22 11.42
C ARG A 99 -10.20 1.72 10.54
N LEU A 100 -9.43 2.67 11.07
CA LEU A 100 -8.22 3.18 10.43
C LEU A 100 -6.99 2.53 11.07
N ASN A 101 -6.42 1.56 10.37
CA ASN A 101 -5.21 0.89 10.77
C ASN A 101 -3.98 1.64 10.27
N GLN A 102 -2.84 1.50 10.94
CA GLN A 102 -1.61 2.18 10.55
C GLN A 102 -0.46 1.19 10.45
N THR A 103 0.37 1.35 9.44
CA THR A 103 1.67 0.69 9.32
C THR A 103 2.71 1.66 8.78
N THR A 104 4.00 1.34 8.95
CA THR A 104 5.10 2.12 8.39
C THR A 104 6.07 1.22 7.66
N PHE A 105 6.73 1.77 6.66
CA PHE A 105 7.84 1.08 6.00
C PHE A 105 8.87 2.07 5.46
N PHE A 106 10.02 1.51 5.09
CA PHE A 106 11.12 2.24 4.48
C PHE A 106 11.62 1.48 3.24
N ALA A 107 11.52 2.10 2.07
CA ALA A 107 12.07 1.55 0.83
C ALA A 107 13.52 1.99 0.65
N ALA A 108 14.48 1.10 0.89
CA ALA A 108 15.92 1.41 0.80
C ALA A 108 16.44 1.59 -0.64
N ARG A 109 15.68 1.15 -1.65
CA ARG A 109 16.04 1.17 -3.07
C ARG A 109 14.85 1.53 -3.94
N THR A 110 15.09 2.14 -5.10
CA THR A 110 14.09 2.28 -6.16
C THR A 110 13.71 0.92 -6.73
N GLY A 111 12.46 0.77 -7.16
CA GLY A 111 12.00 -0.41 -7.88
C GLY A 111 10.49 -0.54 -7.90
N LEU A 112 10.00 -1.63 -8.47
CA LEU A 112 8.61 -2.05 -8.39
C LEU A 112 8.47 -3.12 -7.32
N PHE A 113 7.56 -2.88 -6.37
CA PHE A 113 7.26 -3.79 -5.27
C PHE A 113 5.79 -4.20 -5.39
N TYR A 114 5.56 -5.49 -5.66
CA TYR A 114 4.21 -6.02 -5.86
C TYR A 114 3.64 -6.59 -4.57
N GLY A 115 2.31 -6.55 -4.50
CA GLY A 115 1.49 -7.03 -3.40
C GLY A 115 0.16 -7.57 -3.93
N GLN A 116 -0.57 -8.30 -3.08
CA GLN A 116 -1.93 -8.77 -3.38
C GLN A 116 -2.79 -8.63 -2.13
N CYS A 117 -4.11 -8.53 -2.33
CA CYS A 117 -5.06 -8.67 -1.24
C CYS A 117 -4.91 -10.07 -0.61
N SER A 118 -4.85 -10.17 0.72
CA SER A 118 -4.49 -11.40 1.45
C SER A 118 -5.23 -11.60 2.76
#